data_AF-A0A9E7GFH6-F1
#
_entry.id   AF-A0A9E7GFH6-F1
#
_cell.length_a   1.000
_cell.length_b   1.000
_cell.length_c   1.000
_cell.angle_alpha   90.00
_cell.angle_beta   90.00
_cell.angle_gamma   90.00
#
_symmetry.space_group_name_H-M   'P 1'
#
loop_
_entity.id
_entity.type
_entity.pdbx_description
1 polymer ?
#
loop_
_entity_poly.entity_id
_entity_poly.type
_entity_poly.pdbx_seq_one_letter_code
_entity_poly.pdbx_strand_id
1 'polypeptide(L)'
;MYNDIHVIPEHPNCFRLVFLLLNMNPITSGVPSKIFEKMAAHNVLDLSNTDIESLPSSLKCLTNLGTLHLDRCRKLRDIGLVGKLKNLRILVLQ
;
A
#
# COMPACT_ATOMS: atom_id res chain seq x y z
N MET A 1 8.52 8.91 -3.87
CA MET A 1 9.41 9.86 -3.17
C MET A 1 10.57 9.05 -2.67
N TYR A 2 11.76 9.25 -3.23
CA TYR A 2 12.91 8.46 -2.79
C TYR A 2 13.30 8.84 -1.36
N ASN A 3 13.17 7.89 -0.44
CA ASN A 3 13.73 7.96 0.90
C ASN A 3 14.40 6.61 1.22
N ASP A 4 15.08 6.54 2.36
CA ASP A 4 15.79 5.33 2.83
C ASP A 4 14.96 4.56 3.87
N ILE A 5 13.64 4.46 3.64
CA ILE A 5 12.74 3.79 4.59
C ILE A 5 12.83 2.28 4.37
N HIS A 6 13.45 1.60 5.33
CA HIS A 6 13.55 0.14 5.33
C HIS A 6 12.41 -0.56 6.09
N VAL A 7 11.89 0.09 7.13
CA VAL A 7 10.92 -0.49 8.07
C VAL A 7 9.72 0.44 8.21
N ILE A 8 8.53 -0.14 8.14
CA ILE A 8 7.25 0.56 8.33
C ILE A 8 6.70 0.17 9.72
N PRO A 9 6.20 1.12 10.53
CA PRO A 9 5.60 0.80 11.82
C PRO A 9 4.36 -0.09 11.66
N GLU A 10 4.13 -1.05 12.55
CA GLU A 10 3.02 -2.00 12.40
C GLU A 10 1.63 -1.38 12.65
N HIS A 11 1.54 -0.38 13.54
CA HIS A 11 0.27 0.17 14.01
C HIS A 11 0.20 1.72 14.02
N PRO A 12 0.36 2.39 12.86
CA PRO A 12 0.20 3.84 12.80
C PRO A 12 -1.26 4.23 13.02
N ASN A 13 -1.51 5.18 13.91
CA ASN A 13 -2.85 5.71 14.17
C ASN A 13 -3.17 6.86 13.21
N CYS A 14 -3.44 6.54 11.95
CA CYS A 14 -3.53 7.50 10.84
C CYS A 14 -4.95 7.63 10.26
N PHE A 15 -5.96 7.78 11.12
CA PHE A 15 -7.38 7.76 10.72
C PHE A 15 -7.81 8.90 9.77
N ARG A 16 -7.05 9.99 9.68
CA ARG A 16 -7.29 11.12 8.77
C ARG A 16 -6.37 11.15 7.55
N LEU A 17 -5.47 10.17 7.39
CA LEU A 17 -4.48 10.19 6.32
C LEU A 17 -5.13 9.91 4.96
N VAL A 18 -4.90 10.81 4.00
CA VAL A 18 -5.50 10.75 2.65
C VAL A 18 -4.50 10.27 1.59
N PHE A 19 -3.22 10.54 1.78
CA PHE A 19 -2.17 10.14 0.85
C PHE A 19 -1.08 9.41 1.63
N LEU A 20 -0.74 8.20 1.19
CA LEU A 20 0.41 7.46 1.68
C LEU A 20 1.30 7.09 0.50
N LEU A 21 2.44 7.76 0.43
CA LEU A 21 3.39 7.63 -0.66
C LEU A 21 4.66 6.97 -0.11
N LEU A 22 4.80 5.67 -0.36
CA LEU A 22 5.94 4.84 0.07
C LEU A 22 6.82 4.44 -1.13
N ASN A 23 6.50 4.95 -2.32
CA ASN A 23 7.19 4.61 -3.54
C ASN A 23 8.66 4.99 -3.54
N MET A 24 9.48 4.16 -4.21
CA MET A 24 10.94 4.29 -4.25
C MET A 24 11.62 4.21 -2.88
N ASN A 25 11.09 3.39 -1.96
CA ASN A 25 11.75 3.06 -0.70
C ASN A 25 12.26 1.61 -0.70
N PRO A 26 13.43 1.34 -0.13
CA PRO A 26 14.00 0.00 0.01
C PRO A 26 13.34 -0.78 1.16
N ILE A 27 12.01 -0.99 1.09
CA ILE A 27 11.22 -1.71 2.08
C ILE A 27 11.54 -3.20 1.98
N THR A 28 12.53 -3.65 2.76
CA THR A 28 13.07 -5.02 2.71
C THR A 28 12.31 -6.00 3.59
N SER A 29 11.68 -5.53 4.68
CA SER A 29 10.85 -6.36 5.56
C SER A 29 9.43 -6.60 5.06
N GLY A 30 9.09 -6.05 3.88
CA GLY A 30 7.71 -5.97 3.40
C GLY A 30 6.86 -4.97 4.19
N VAL A 31 5.59 -4.86 3.79
CA VAL A 31 4.61 -3.99 4.45
C VAL A 31 3.90 -4.78 5.55
N PRO A 32 3.84 -4.29 6.81
CA PRO A 32 3.20 -5.00 7.91
C PRO A 32 1.73 -5.34 7.63
N SER A 33 1.31 -6.53 8.04
CA SER A 33 -0.02 -7.06 7.69
C SER A 33 -1.17 -6.18 8.18
N LYS A 34 -1.03 -5.45 9.29
CA LYS A 34 -2.06 -4.63 9.95
C LYS A 34 -1.96 -3.12 9.71
N ILE A 35 -1.01 -2.68 8.88
CA ILE A 35 -0.70 -1.26 8.67
C ILE A 35 -1.91 -0.37 8.37
N PHE A 36 -2.93 -0.92 7.69
CA PHE A 36 -4.09 -0.18 7.18
C PHE A 36 -5.35 -0.31 8.04
N GLU A 37 -5.32 -1.05 9.15
CA GLU A 37 -6.52 -1.28 9.98
C GLU A 37 -7.15 0.01 10.53
N LYS A 38 -6.34 1.05 10.74
CA LYS A 38 -6.77 2.35 11.29
C LYS A 38 -6.80 3.48 10.25
N MET A 39 -6.83 3.16 8.95
CA MET A 39 -6.90 4.15 7.86
C MET A 39 -8.27 4.12 7.19
N ALA A 40 -9.20 4.94 7.68
CA ALA A 40 -10.59 4.97 7.20
C ALA A 40 -10.90 6.13 6.24
N ALA A 41 -10.01 7.12 6.11
CA ALA A 41 -10.19 8.25 5.21
C ALA A 41 -10.06 7.83 3.73
N HIS A 42 -10.52 8.71 2.82
CA HIS A 42 -10.33 8.54 1.38
C HIS A 42 -8.83 8.47 1.10
N ASN A 43 -8.33 7.39 0.49
CA ASN A 43 -6.89 7.13 0.46
C ASN A 43 -6.35 7.00 -0.97
N VAL A 44 -5.11 7.44 -1.17
CA VAL A 44 -4.24 7.18 -2.32
C VAL A 44 -3.00 6.48 -1.79
N LEU A 45 -2.75 5.26 -2.26
CA LEU A 45 -1.62 4.43 -1.84
C LEU A 45 -0.67 4.23 -3.01
N ASP A 46 0.57 4.70 -2.84
CA ASP A 46 1.64 4.48 -3.80
C ASP A 46 2.74 3.60 -3.19
N LEU A 47 2.84 2.36 -3.67
CA LEU A 47 3.86 1.39 -3.33
C LEU A 47 4.81 1.15 -4.52
N SER A 48 4.74 1.97 -5.58
CA SER A 48 5.52 1.74 -6.79
C SER A 48 7.02 1.72 -6.53
N ASN A 49 7.75 0.93 -7.32
CA ASN A 49 9.20 0.81 -7.25
C ASN A 49 9.69 0.44 -5.84
N THR A 50 8.99 -0.51 -5.21
CA THR A 50 9.36 -1.15 -3.94
C THR A 50 9.58 -2.65 -4.17
N ASP A 51 10.28 -3.29 -3.23
CA ASP A 51 10.61 -4.72 -3.28
C ASP A 51 9.57 -5.61 -2.59
N ILE A 52 8.32 -5.14 -2.47
CA ILE A 52 7.27 -5.92 -1.81
C ILE A 52 6.99 -7.24 -2.55
N GLU A 53 6.85 -8.33 -1.81
CA GLU A 53 6.58 -9.66 -2.37
C GLU A 53 5.09 -10.00 -2.35
N SER A 54 4.34 -9.38 -1.44
CA SER A 54 2.90 -9.56 -1.26
C SER A 54 2.24 -8.29 -0.74
N LEU A 55 0.93 -8.18 -0.95
CA LEU A 55 0.11 -7.12 -0.39
C LEU A 55 -0.28 -7.46 1.07
N PRO A 56 -0.25 -6.50 2.01
CA PRO A 56 -0.61 -6.75 3.41
C PRO A 56 -2.10 -7.09 3.53
N SER A 57 -2.46 -8.02 4.43
CA SER A 57 -3.84 -8.51 4.57
C SER A 57 -4.85 -7.42 4.96
N SER A 58 -4.40 -6.36 5.66
CA SER A 58 -5.20 -5.17 5.97
C SER A 58 -5.48 -4.26 4.77
N LEU A 59 -4.93 -4.52 3.57
CA LEU A 59 -5.27 -3.74 2.37
C LEU A 59 -6.79 -3.71 2.14
N LYS A 60 -7.48 -4.82 2.43
CA LYS A 60 -8.95 -4.91 2.37
C LYS A 60 -9.69 -3.90 3.28
N CYS A 61 -9.03 -3.36 4.30
CA CYS A 61 -9.58 -2.35 5.20
C CYS A 61 -9.62 -0.95 4.56
N LEU A 62 -8.88 -0.71 3.47
CA LEU A 62 -8.90 0.55 2.74
C LEU A 62 -10.16 0.64 1.85
N THR A 63 -11.33 0.61 2.48
CA THR A 63 -12.62 0.59 1.79
C THR A 63 -12.85 1.82 0.94
N ASN A 64 -12.22 2.96 1.28
CA ASN A 64 -12.31 4.22 0.54
C ASN A 64 -11.08 4.49 -0.37
N LEU A 65 -10.23 3.48 -0.63
CA LEU A 65 -9.07 3.66 -1.52
C LEU A 65 -9.54 3.95 -2.95
N GLY A 66 -9.17 5.12 -3.47
CA GLY A 66 -9.50 5.51 -4.84
C GLY A 66 -8.42 5.13 -5.85
N THR A 67 -7.16 5.14 -5.41
CA THR A 67 -6.00 4.97 -6.27
C THR A 67 -4.97 4.07 -5.61
N LEU A 68 -4.48 3.06 -6.34
CA LEU A 68 -3.42 2.16 -5.94
C LEU A 68 -2.35 2.08 -7.03
N HIS A 69 -1.11 2.44 -6.71
CA HIS A 69 0.03 2.32 -7.62
C HIS A 69 0.95 1.18 -7.17
N LEU A 70 1.18 0.23 -8.08
CA LEU A 70 2.05 -0.95 -7.90
C LEU A 70 3.05 -1.10 -9.05
N ASP A 71 3.26 -0.06 -9.86
CA ASP A 71 4.24 -0.04 -10.95
C ASP A 71 5.64 -0.42 -10.42
N ARG A 72 6.39 -1.23 -11.18
CA ARG A 72 7.75 -1.65 -10.85
C ARG A 72 7.91 -2.42 -9.53
N CYS A 73 6.84 -3.01 -9.00
CA CYS A 73 6.91 -3.95 -7.87
C CYS A 73 7.35 -5.34 -8.34
N ARG A 74 8.62 -5.48 -8.75
CA ARG A 74 9.14 -6.67 -9.47
C ARG A 74 9.04 -8.00 -8.73
N LYS A 75 8.98 -7.97 -7.39
CA LYS A 75 8.85 -9.18 -6.56
C LYS A 75 7.40 -9.53 -6.23
N LEU A 76 6.44 -8.66 -6.54
CA LEU A 76 5.03 -8.86 -6.23
C LEU A 76 4.43 -9.86 -7.22
N ARG A 77 3.96 -11.01 -6.71
CA ARG A 77 3.42 -12.10 -7.55
C ARG A 77 1.90 -12.27 -7.47
N ASP A 78 1.30 -11.85 -6.37
CA ASP A 78 -0.13 -11.97 -6.14
C ASP A 78 -0.74 -10.60 -5.85
N ILE A 79 -1.73 -10.24 -6.67
CA ILE A 79 -2.52 -9.02 -6.54
C ILE A 79 -4.01 -9.32 -6.30
N GLY A 80 -4.39 -10.57 -6.04
CA GLY A 80 -5.79 -10.98 -5.85
C GLY A 80 -6.52 -10.23 -4.74
N LEU A 81 -5.78 -9.74 -3.74
CA LEU A 81 -6.33 -8.91 -2.67
C LEU A 81 -6.90 -7.57 -3.17
N VAL A 82 -6.43 -7.06 -4.32
CA VAL A 82 -6.97 -5.86 -4.99
C VAL A 82 -8.46 -6.03 -5.29
N GLY A 83 -8.93 -7.25 -5.59
CA GLY A 83 -10.36 -7.52 -5.84
C GLY A 83 -11.28 -7.29 -4.62
N LYS A 84 -10.72 -7.07 -3.43
CA LYS A 84 -11.48 -6.69 -2.23
C LYS A 84 -11.72 -5.18 -2.13
N LEU A 85 -11.02 -4.35 -2.91
CA LEU A 85 -11.13 -2.89 -2.89
C LEU A 85 -12.31 -2.42 -3.73
N LYS A 86 -13.44 -2.13 -3.07
CA LYS A 86 -14.71 -1.82 -3.76
C LYS A 86 -14.79 -0.44 -4.39
N ASN A 87 -14.04 0.52 -3.87
CA ASN A 87 -14.04 1.91 -4.36
C ASN A 87 -12.80 2.26 -5.20
N LEU A 88 -12.00 1.25 -5.58
CA LEU A 88 -10.81 1.47 -6.39
C LEU A 88 -11.20 1.94 -7.79
N ARG A 89 -10.69 3.09 -8.21
CA ARG A 89 -10.94 3.71 -9.52
C ARG A 89 -9.71 3.66 -10.42
N ILE A 90 -8.53 3.77 -9.84
CA ILE A 90 -7.26 3.79 -10.56
C ILE A 90 -6.36 2.69 -9.98
N LEU A 91 -5.96 1.77 -10.85
CA LEU A 91 -4.95 0.75 -10.57
C LEU A 91 -3.83 0.88 -11.59
N VAL A 92 -2.62 1.13 -11.13
CA VAL A 92 -1.43 1.22 -12.00
C VAL A 92 -0.56 -0.01 -11.77
N LEU A 93 -0.38 -0.81 -12.83
CA LEU A 93 0.43 -2.03 -12.88
C LEU A 93 1.43 -1.91 -14.02
N GLN A 94 2.68 -2.36 -13.82
CA GLN A 94 3.67 -2.61 -14.87
C GLN A 94 4.89 -3.35 -14.31
#